data_AF-A0A1H0VKC7-F1
#
_entry.id   AF-A0A1H0VKC7-F1
#
_cell.length_a   1.000
_cell.length_b   1.000
_cell.length_c   1.000
_cell.angle_alpha   90.00
_cell.angle_beta   90.00
_cell.angle_gamma   90.00
#
_symmetry.space_group_name_H-M   'P 1'
#
loop_
_entity.id
_entity.type
_entity.pdbx_description
1 polymer ?
#
loop_
_entity_poly.entity_id
_entity_poly.type
_entity_poly.pdbx_seq_one_letter_code
_entity_poly.pdbx_strand_id
1 'polypeptide(L)'
;MVMAVAETASGHAGGKPRGRSGSARHAPPGVAWLGVPAVKLAVWACMGLPMVAGAQIVADPNAGANRPTVINTPNGLPQVNITRPSGAGVSTNHYSQFDVNKGGAILNNSPVITNTQQAGYINGNPNLLPGGSARIIVNQVN
;
A
#
# COMPACT_ATOMS: atom_id res chain seq x y z
N MET A 1 62.51 76.65 -18.45
CA MET A 1 61.18 76.02 -18.42
C MET A 1 61.06 75.20 -19.69
N VAL A 2 61.05 73.87 -19.54
CA VAL A 2 61.19 72.84 -20.58
C VAL A 2 59.76 72.28 -20.78
N MET A 3 59.09 72.38 -21.94
CA MET A 3 59.27 71.67 -23.23
C MET A 3 59.19 70.13 -23.04
N ALA A 4 58.50 69.31 -23.83
CA ALA A 4 57.62 69.44 -24.99
C ALA A 4 56.84 68.08 -25.09
N VAL A 5 55.54 68.06 -25.44
CA VAL A 5 54.92 67.84 -26.77
C VAL A 5 55.00 66.39 -27.30
N ALA A 6 53.91 65.94 -27.92
CA ALA A 6 53.60 64.56 -28.34
C ALA A 6 53.58 64.38 -29.86
N GLU A 7 53.79 63.15 -30.36
CA GLU A 7 53.06 62.54 -31.50
C GLU A 7 53.53 61.11 -31.89
N THR A 8 52.65 60.43 -32.66
CA THR A 8 52.89 59.38 -33.70
C THR A 8 52.78 57.88 -33.34
N ALA A 9 52.18 57.12 -34.27
CA ALA A 9 51.93 55.67 -34.24
C ALA A 9 52.73 54.92 -35.33
N SER A 10 53.09 53.64 -35.09
CA SER A 10 53.11 52.53 -36.08
C SER A 10 53.65 51.19 -35.52
N GLY A 11 53.00 50.07 -35.87
CA GLY A 11 53.62 48.84 -36.44
C GLY A 11 54.39 47.80 -35.59
N HIS A 12 53.83 46.57 -35.58
CA HIS A 12 54.44 45.21 -35.66
C HIS A 12 55.31 44.58 -34.54
N ALA A 13 55.08 43.25 -34.40
CA ALA A 13 55.87 42.17 -33.79
C ALA A 13 55.70 41.83 -32.29
N GLY A 14 55.20 40.60 -32.06
CA GLY A 14 55.90 39.55 -31.32
C GLY A 14 55.96 39.60 -29.78
N GLY A 15 55.40 38.57 -29.14
CA GLY A 15 55.84 38.15 -27.80
C GLY A 15 54.76 38.00 -26.74
N LYS A 16 54.38 36.75 -26.46
CA LYS A 16 53.89 36.27 -25.15
C LYS A 16 55.02 36.50 -24.11
N PRO A 17 54.83 36.53 -22.77
CA PRO A 17 53.79 35.81 -22.02
C PRO A 17 53.33 36.37 -20.64
N ARG A 18 52.40 35.62 -20.03
CA ARG A 18 52.24 35.23 -18.60
C ARG A 18 52.27 36.27 -17.46
N GLY A 19 51.13 36.27 -16.76
CA GLY A 19 51.03 36.18 -15.29
C GLY A 19 50.89 37.54 -14.59
N ARG A 20 50.16 37.71 -13.48
CA ARG A 20 49.46 36.79 -12.57
C ARG A 20 48.64 37.66 -11.60
N SER A 21 47.47 37.16 -11.21
CA SER A 21 46.79 37.42 -9.93
C SER A 21 46.40 38.86 -9.55
N GLY A 22 45.12 39.18 -9.75
CA GLY A 22 44.40 40.23 -9.02
C GLY A 22 43.03 39.70 -8.58
N SER A 23 42.85 39.57 -7.28
CA SER A 23 41.62 39.13 -6.60
C SER A 23 40.46 40.10 -6.87
N ALA A 24 39.37 39.62 -7.47
CA ALA A 24 38.08 40.29 -7.46
C ALA A 24 36.96 39.26 -7.24
N ARG A 25 36.49 39.19 -6.00
CA ARG A 25 35.29 38.44 -5.60
C ARG A 25 34.11 38.98 -6.42
N HIS A 26 33.55 38.14 -7.28
CA HIS A 26 32.25 38.37 -7.90
C HIS A 26 31.36 37.20 -7.52
N ALA A 27 30.46 37.42 -6.56
CA ALA A 27 29.32 36.55 -6.35
C ALA A 27 28.30 36.84 -7.46
N PRO A 28 27.85 35.86 -8.26
CA PRO A 28 26.73 36.08 -9.15
C PRO A 28 25.39 36.02 -8.38
N PRO A 29 24.36 36.72 -8.87
CA PRO A 29 23.11 36.94 -8.18
C PRO A 29 22.21 35.69 -8.19
N GLY A 30 21.29 35.68 -7.22
CA GLY A 30 20.44 34.54 -6.91
C GLY A 30 19.68 33.97 -8.09
N VAL A 31 19.97 32.72 -8.42
CA VAL A 31 18.97 31.80 -8.94
C VAL A 31 18.50 31.02 -7.72
N ALA A 32 17.34 31.42 -7.18
CA ALA A 32 16.61 30.59 -6.24
C ALA A 32 16.15 29.34 -7.00
N TRP A 33 17.05 28.36 -7.11
CA TRP A 33 16.67 27.01 -7.49
C TRP A 33 15.67 26.54 -6.44
N LEU A 34 14.41 26.38 -6.86
CA LEU A 34 13.42 25.53 -6.20
C LEU A 34 13.93 24.07 -6.26
N GLY A 35 15.09 23.81 -5.68
CA GLY A 35 15.64 22.49 -5.49
C GLY A 35 14.94 21.90 -4.28
N VAL A 36 13.81 21.23 -4.49
CA VAL A 36 13.34 20.27 -3.50
C VAL A 36 14.49 19.25 -3.38
N PRO A 37 15.20 19.17 -2.23
CA PRO A 37 16.31 18.24 -2.10
C PRO A 37 15.75 16.84 -2.36
N ALA A 38 16.44 16.03 -3.17
CA ALA A 38 15.95 14.72 -3.64
C ALA A 38 15.37 13.84 -2.51
N VAL A 39 15.85 14.03 -1.27
CA VAL A 39 15.32 13.43 -0.05
C VAL A 39 13.83 13.76 0.19
N LYS A 40 13.40 15.01 0.03
CA LYS A 40 11.99 15.39 0.20
C LYS A 40 11.09 14.81 -0.90
N LEU A 41 11.59 14.74 -2.13
CA LEU A 41 10.87 14.10 -3.23
C LEU A 41 10.75 12.58 -2.99
N ALA A 42 11.81 11.94 -2.51
CA ALA A 42 11.81 10.52 -2.16
C ALA A 42 10.84 10.20 -1.01
N VAL A 43 10.76 11.04 0.02
CA VAL A 43 9.80 10.86 1.13
C VAL A 43 8.35 10.98 0.63
N TRP A 44 8.05 11.96 -0.22
CA TRP A 44 6.73 12.08 -0.85
C TRP A 44 6.40 10.89 -1.77
N ALA A 45 7.37 10.40 -2.53
CA ALA A 45 7.20 9.24 -3.40
C ALA A 45 6.93 7.95 -2.59
N CYS A 46 7.63 7.74 -1.47
CA CYS A 46 7.38 6.60 -0.59
C CYS A 46 6.01 6.68 0.14
N MET A 47 5.54 7.88 0.47
CA MET A 47 4.20 8.08 1.07
C MET A 47 3.06 8.00 0.05
N GLY A 48 3.35 8.15 -1.25
CA GLY A 48 2.37 8.14 -2.33
C GLY A 48 2.12 6.78 -2.99
N LEU A 49 2.74 5.69 -2.50
CA LEU A 49 2.49 4.36 -3.04
C LEU A 49 1.04 3.94 -2.74
N PRO A 50 0.24 3.56 -3.75
CA PRO A 50 -1.12 3.09 -3.52
C PRO A 50 -1.06 1.78 -2.73
N MET A 51 -1.74 1.74 -1.57
CA MET A 51 -1.98 0.50 -0.88
C MET A 51 -2.91 -0.35 -1.74
N VAL A 52 -2.39 -1.46 -2.28
CA VAL A 52 -3.21 -2.43 -3.00
C VAL A 52 -4.08 -3.14 -1.97
N ALA A 53 -5.39 -2.84 -1.96
CA ALA A 53 -6.35 -3.57 -1.14
C ALA A 53 -6.55 -4.96 -1.74
N GLY A 54 -6.15 -6.00 -1.00
CA GLY A 54 -6.45 -7.39 -1.35
C GLY A 54 -7.90 -7.73 -0.99
N ALA A 55 -8.53 -8.61 -1.76
CA ALA A 55 -9.83 -9.17 -1.38
C ALA A 55 -9.65 -10.04 -0.12
N GLN A 56 -10.38 -9.67 0.93
CA GLN A 56 -10.34 -10.30 2.24
C GLN A 56 -11.75 -10.47 2.80
N ILE A 57 -11.91 -11.47 3.67
CA ILE A 57 -13.12 -11.66 4.46
C ILE A 57 -12.76 -11.31 5.90
N VAL A 58 -13.31 -10.20 6.40
CA VAL A 58 -13.02 -9.67 7.73
C VAL A 58 -14.31 -9.65 8.53
N ALA A 59 -14.38 -10.48 9.57
CA ALA A 59 -15.51 -10.49 10.48
C ALA A 59 -15.58 -9.16 11.25
N ASP A 60 -16.79 -8.62 11.42
CA ASP A 60 -17.01 -7.38 12.16
C ASP A 60 -16.62 -7.59 13.63
N PRO A 61 -15.62 -6.84 14.17
CA PRO A 61 -15.18 -7.01 15.55
C PRO A 61 -16.27 -6.72 16.57
N ASN A 62 -17.28 -5.91 16.23
CA ASN A 62 -18.36 -5.46 17.11
C ASN A 62 -19.63 -6.32 17.02
N ALA A 63 -19.66 -7.36 16.17
CA ALA A 63 -20.86 -8.14 15.90
C ALA A 63 -21.30 -9.12 17.00
N GLY A 64 -20.53 -9.24 18.10
CA GLY A 64 -20.88 -10.11 19.23
C GLY A 64 -21.17 -11.56 18.80
N ALA A 65 -22.37 -12.06 19.10
CA ALA A 65 -22.81 -13.41 18.74
C ALA A 65 -22.93 -13.65 17.22
N ASN A 66 -23.04 -12.59 16.43
CA ASN A 66 -23.12 -12.65 14.97
C ASN A 66 -21.74 -12.55 14.29
N ARG A 67 -20.65 -12.54 15.07
CA ARG A 67 -19.29 -12.52 14.53
C ARG A 67 -18.84 -13.93 14.13
N PRO A 68 -18.67 -14.24 12.84
CA PRO A 68 -18.13 -15.52 12.41
C PRO A 68 -16.63 -15.62 12.68
N THR A 69 -16.10 -16.84 12.72
CA THR A 69 -14.65 -17.07 12.73
C THR A 69 -14.16 -17.30 11.31
N VAL A 70 -13.13 -16.56 10.90
CA VAL A 70 -12.49 -16.72 9.58
C VAL A 70 -11.11 -17.33 9.79
N ILE A 71 -10.85 -18.46 9.13
CA ILE A 71 -9.57 -19.17 9.13
C ILE A 71 -9.16 -19.48 7.69
N ASN A 72 -7.98 -20.06 7.47
CA ASN A 72 -7.59 -20.60 6.17
C ASN A 72 -7.69 -22.12 6.16
N THR A 73 -8.16 -22.68 5.03
CA THR A 73 -8.11 -24.11 4.75
C THR A 73 -6.67 -24.56 4.48
N PRO A 74 -6.37 -25.87 4.47
CA PRO A 74 -5.03 -26.38 4.16
C PRO A 74 -4.49 -25.95 2.80
N ASN A 75 -5.37 -25.72 1.82
CA ASN A 75 -4.99 -25.22 0.50
C ASN A 75 -5.08 -23.69 0.36
N GLY A 76 -5.22 -22.97 1.47
CA GLY A 76 -5.10 -21.51 1.55
C GLY A 76 -6.37 -20.71 1.27
N LEU A 77 -7.51 -21.36 1.01
CA LEU A 77 -8.78 -20.64 0.83
C LEU A 77 -9.30 -20.09 2.17
N PRO A 78 -9.93 -18.91 2.18
CA PRO A 78 -10.62 -18.42 3.36
C PRO A 78 -11.82 -19.33 3.67
N GLN A 79 -11.90 -19.80 4.90
CA GLN A 79 -13.02 -20.54 5.46
C GLN A 79 -13.67 -19.73 6.57
N VAL A 80 -14.97 -19.51 6.42
CA VAL A 80 -15.84 -18.90 7.42
C VAL A 80 -16.57 -20.02 8.15
N ASN A 81 -16.29 -20.17 9.43
CA ASN A 81 -17.15 -20.92 10.34
C ASN A 81 -18.32 -20.02 10.72
N ILE A 82 -19.48 -20.27 10.11
CA ILE A 82 -20.70 -19.49 10.33
C ILE A 82 -21.13 -19.53 11.80
N THR A 83 -21.86 -18.52 12.23
CA THR A 83 -22.42 -18.46 13.58
C THR A 83 -23.55 -19.47 13.76
N ARG A 84 -23.84 -19.80 15.01
CA ARG A 84 -24.90 -20.75 15.35
C ARG A 84 -26.26 -20.25 14.80
N PRO A 85 -27.02 -21.10 14.09
CA PRO A 85 -28.34 -20.70 13.59
C PRO A 85 -29.32 -20.40 14.71
N SER A 86 -30.23 -19.46 14.46
CA SER A 86 -31.43 -19.23 15.27
C SER A 86 -32.38 -20.43 15.25
N GLY A 87 -33.43 -20.42 16.07
CA GLY A 87 -34.46 -21.47 16.08
C GLY A 87 -35.19 -21.65 14.74
N ALA A 88 -35.22 -20.62 13.89
CA ALA A 88 -35.74 -20.71 12.53
C ALA A 88 -34.77 -21.38 11.53
N GLY A 89 -33.51 -21.59 11.94
CA GLY A 89 -32.43 -22.11 11.08
C GLY A 89 -31.67 -21.03 10.32
N VAL A 90 -31.73 -19.76 10.75
CA VAL A 90 -31.00 -18.65 10.10
C VAL A 90 -29.71 -18.37 10.86
N SER A 91 -28.57 -18.45 10.19
CA SER A 91 -27.26 -18.01 10.67
C SER A 91 -26.96 -16.61 10.14
N THR A 92 -26.75 -15.65 11.04
CA THR A 92 -26.43 -14.24 10.71
C THR A 92 -24.97 -13.96 11.00
N ASN A 93 -24.23 -13.55 9.97
CA ASN A 93 -22.79 -13.38 9.97
C ASN A 93 -22.48 -11.96 9.53
N HIS A 94 -21.85 -11.17 10.39
CA HIS A 94 -21.52 -9.77 10.11
C HIS A 94 -20.04 -9.60 9.82
N TYR A 95 -19.76 -8.76 8.84
CA TYR A 95 -18.43 -8.51 8.29
C TYR A 95 -18.22 -7.00 8.15
N SER A 96 -16.98 -6.56 8.33
CA SER A 96 -16.56 -5.22 7.86
C SER A 96 -16.12 -5.26 6.40
N GLN A 97 -15.78 -6.45 5.88
CA GLN A 97 -15.43 -6.67 4.48
C GLN A 97 -15.70 -8.13 4.09
N PHE A 98 -16.26 -8.36 2.91
CA PHE A 98 -16.52 -9.69 2.38
C PHE A 98 -16.19 -9.75 0.89
N ASP A 99 -14.91 -9.90 0.56
CA ASP A 99 -14.47 -10.08 -0.82
C ASP A 99 -13.95 -11.50 -1.05
N VAL A 100 -14.44 -12.12 -2.13
CA VAL A 100 -14.05 -13.48 -2.52
C VAL A 100 -13.15 -13.41 -3.74
N ASN A 101 -11.92 -13.91 -3.58
CA ASN A 101 -10.97 -14.03 -4.69
C ASN A 101 -11.40 -15.11 -5.70
N LYS A 102 -10.73 -15.15 -6.86
CA LYS A 102 -10.97 -16.17 -7.90
C LYS A 102 -10.90 -17.62 -7.40
N GLY A 103 -10.10 -17.87 -6.35
CA GLY A 103 -9.98 -19.20 -5.72
C GLY A 103 -11.22 -19.62 -4.91
N GLY A 104 -12.12 -18.69 -4.60
CA GLY A 104 -13.31 -18.94 -3.81
C GLY A 104 -13.12 -18.75 -2.30
N ALA A 105 -14.15 -19.14 -1.56
CA ALA A 105 -14.22 -19.12 -0.10
C ALA A 105 -15.16 -20.24 0.35
N ILE A 106 -14.92 -20.76 1.56
CA ILE A 106 -15.75 -21.81 2.15
C ILE A 106 -16.64 -21.22 3.24
N LEU A 107 -17.96 -21.43 3.14
CA LEU A 107 -18.90 -21.22 4.24
C LEU A 107 -19.15 -22.58 4.92
N ASN A 108 -18.54 -22.80 6.09
CA ASN A 108 -18.61 -24.08 6.78
C ASN A 108 -19.92 -24.21 7.59
N ASN A 109 -20.89 -24.92 7.00
CA ASN A 109 -22.20 -25.23 7.59
C ASN A 109 -22.30 -26.68 8.12
N SER A 110 -21.17 -27.38 8.27
CA SER A 110 -21.16 -28.78 8.72
C SER A 110 -20.75 -28.89 10.19
N PRO A 111 -21.47 -29.62 11.05
CA PRO A 111 -21.03 -29.89 12.43
C PRO A 111 -19.95 -30.98 12.52
N VAL A 112 -19.62 -31.63 11.40
CA VAL A 112 -18.69 -32.77 11.33
C VAL A 112 -17.65 -32.55 10.23
N ILE A 113 -16.60 -33.39 10.22
CA ILE A 113 -15.61 -33.39 9.14
C ILE A 113 -16.33 -33.62 7.80
N THR A 114 -16.00 -32.83 6.79
CA THR A 114 -16.69 -32.88 5.49
C THR A 114 -15.71 -32.64 4.36
N ASN A 115 -15.88 -33.38 3.26
CA ASN A 115 -15.15 -33.14 2.03
C ASN A 115 -15.81 -31.99 1.25
N THR A 116 -15.03 -30.97 0.93
CA THR A 116 -15.44 -29.82 0.13
C THR A 116 -14.86 -29.91 -1.28
N GLN A 117 -15.57 -29.31 -2.24
CA GLN A 117 -15.13 -29.31 -3.64
C GLN A 117 -13.85 -28.49 -3.86
N GLN A 118 -13.69 -27.39 -3.12
CA GLN A 118 -12.59 -26.45 -3.36
C GLN A 118 -11.39 -26.67 -2.44
N ALA A 119 -11.56 -27.27 -1.26
CA ALA A 119 -10.51 -27.39 -0.25
C ALA A 119 -10.26 -28.81 0.26
N GLY A 120 -10.96 -29.82 -0.28
CA GLY A 120 -10.90 -31.18 0.24
C GLY A 120 -11.50 -31.27 1.63
N TYR A 121 -10.95 -32.14 2.49
CA TYR A 121 -11.47 -32.34 3.84
C TYR A 121 -11.19 -31.13 4.75
N ILE A 122 -12.24 -30.65 5.41
CA ILE A 122 -12.19 -29.63 6.46
C ILE A 122 -12.80 -30.18 7.76
N ASN A 123 -12.37 -29.61 8.90
CA ASN A 123 -13.01 -29.89 10.19
C ASN A 123 -14.43 -29.33 10.26
N GLY A 124 -15.25 -29.92 11.13
CA GLY A 124 -16.58 -29.38 11.44
C GLY A 124 -16.50 -27.99 12.06
N ASN A 125 -17.55 -27.20 11.83
CA ASN A 125 -17.71 -25.89 12.42
C ASN A 125 -18.04 -26.03 13.92
N PRO A 126 -17.18 -25.53 14.83
CA PRO A 126 -17.36 -25.67 16.28
C PRO A 126 -18.58 -24.89 16.81
N ASN A 127 -19.15 -23.97 16.03
CA ASN A 127 -20.34 -23.20 16.42
C ASN A 127 -21.64 -24.00 16.26
N LEU A 128 -21.59 -25.15 15.59
CA LEU A 128 -22.77 -25.96 15.26
C LEU A 128 -22.88 -27.17 16.18
N LEU A 129 -24.11 -27.45 16.61
CA LEU A 129 -24.44 -28.69 17.31
C LEU A 129 -24.71 -29.81 16.29
N PRO A 130 -24.64 -31.10 16.69
CA PRO A 130 -25.06 -32.20 15.83
C PRO A 130 -26.48 -32.00 15.28
N GLY A 131 -26.63 -32.06 13.96
CA GLY A 131 -27.90 -31.77 13.27
C GLY A 131 -28.32 -30.29 13.22
N GLY A 132 -27.52 -29.38 13.77
CA GLY A 132 -27.79 -27.96 13.91
C GLY A 132 -27.28 -27.08 12.75
N SER A 133 -27.25 -27.60 11.52
CA SER A 133 -26.86 -26.82 10.35
C SER A 133 -27.86 -25.70 10.04
N ALA A 134 -27.37 -24.59 9.51
CA ALA A 134 -28.19 -23.48 9.03
C ALA A 134 -29.00 -23.91 7.80
N ARG A 135 -30.28 -23.51 7.77
CA ARG A 135 -31.11 -23.53 6.55
C ARG A 135 -30.86 -22.31 5.69
N ILE A 136 -30.62 -21.17 6.31
CA ILE A 136 -30.35 -19.89 5.66
C ILE A 136 -29.08 -19.31 6.27
N ILE A 137 -28.17 -18.85 5.42
CA ILE A 137 -26.94 -18.16 5.83
C ILE A 137 -27.04 -16.74 5.29
N VAL A 138 -27.03 -15.77 6.20
CA VAL A 138 -27.04 -14.35 5.88
C VAL A 138 -25.63 -13.81 6.16
N ASN A 139 -25.02 -13.22 5.14
CA ASN A 139 -23.76 -12.50 5.25
C ASN A 139 -24.05 -11.00 5.09
N GLN A 140 -23.82 -10.22 6.13
CA GLN A 140 -24.08 -8.78 6.16
C GLN A 140 -22.76 -8.02 6.25
N VAL A 141 -22.59 -6.99 5.42
CA VAL A 141 -21.40 -6.14 5.42
C VAL A 141 -21.80 -4.75 5.91
N ASN A 142 -21.15 -4.26 6.96
CA ASN A 142 -21.43 -2.98 7.63
C ASN A 142 -20.18 -2.12 7.77
#